data_AF-A0A4U1AGE4-F1
#
_entry.id   AF-A0A4U1AGE4-F1
#
_cell.length_a   1.000
_cell.length_b   1.000
_cell.length_c   1.000
_cell.angle_alpha   90.00
_cell.angle_beta   90.00
_cell.angle_gamma   90.00
#
_symmetry.space_group_name_H-M   'P 1'
#
loop_
_entity.id
_entity.type
_entity.pdbx_description
1 polymer ?
#
loop_
_entity_poly.entity_id
_entity_poly.type
_entity_poly.pdbx_seq_one_letter_code
_entity_poly.pdbx_strand_id
1 'polypeptide(L)'
;MKTRMLLNLYSKPLVSLLLGIVTYLFLAIFIPNGMSGSPLFQGLVDQSMKIAPLIFSLFCLVSIGWACIQTYKYWRWERGNAECCSSCGGIITQKFGRYGAYVHCLACGKNRSN
;
A
#
# COMPACT_ATOMS: atom_id res chain seq x y z
N MET A 1 9.11 -19.58 -5.38
CA MET A 1 9.58 -18.73 -4.24
C MET A 1 9.60 -17.24 -4.58
N LYS A 2 10.21 -16.80 -5.71
CA LYS A 2 10.28 -15.38 -6.09
C LYS A 2 8.90 -14.69 -6.20
N THR A 3 7.90 -15.34 -6.78
CA THR A 3 6.55 -14.76 -6.99
C THR A 3 5.86 -14.37 -5.68
N ARG A 4 5.90 -15.23 -4.66
CA ARG A 4 5.31 -14.95 -3.33
C ARG A 4 6.02 -13.80 -2.62
N MET A 5 7.35 -13.69 -2.78
CA MET A 5 8.15 -12.60 -2.23
C MET A 5 7.79 -11.26 -2.86
N LEU A 6 7.64 -11.21 -4.19
CA LEU A 6 7.25 -10.00 -4.92
C LEU A 6 5.84 -9.54 -4.53
N LEU A 7 4.88 -10.47 -4.43
CA LEU A 7 3.52 -10.16 -3.98
C LEU A 7 3.51 -9.56 -2.57
N ASN A 8 4.25 -10.13 -1.63
CA ASN A 8 4.34 -9.60 -0.27
C ASN A 8 5.04 -8.24 -0.22
N LEU A 9 6.04 -8.01 -1.07
CA LEU A 9 6.78 -6.75 -1.15
C LEU A 9 5.90 -5.61 -1.71
N TYR A 10 5.18 -5.86 -2.80
CA TYR A 10 4.31 -4.89 -3.46
C TYR A 10 2.87 -4.86 -2.91
N SER A 11 2.54 -5.69 -1.91
CA SER A 11 1.22 -5.69 -1.28
C SER A 11 0.81 -4.32 -0.72
N LYS A 12 1.71 -3.63 -0.04
CA LYS A 12 1.45 -2.30 0.56
C LYS A 12 1.08 -1.22 -0.48
N PRO A 13 1.87 -0.98 -1.54
CA PRO A 13 1.49 -0.01 -2.56
C PRO A 13 0.21 -0.42 -3.31
N LEU A 14 0.01 -1.71 -3.57
CA LEU A 14 -1.23 -2.21 -4.18
C LEU A 14 -2.47 -1.91 -3.34
N VAL A 15 -2.41 -2.18 -2.03
CA VAL A 15 -3.51 -1.88 -1.10
C VAL A 15 -3.78 -0.37 -1.06
N SER A 16 -2.73 0.46 -1.04
CA SER A 16 -2.88 1.92 -1.08
C SER A 16 -3.58 2.39 -2.36
N LEU A 17 -3.24 1.80 -3.50
CA LEU A 17 -3.85 2.15 -4.79
C LEU A 17 -5.32 1.72 -4.84
N LEU A 18 -5.61 0.47 -4.43
CA LEU A 18 -6.99 -0.03 -4.35
C LEU A 18 -7.84 0.80 -3.41
N LEU A 19 -7.30 1.22 -2.26
CA LEU A 19 -8.00 2.10 -1.33
C LEU A 19 -8.32 3.46 -1.98
N GLY A 20 -7.40 4.02 -2.76
CA GLY A 20 -7.63 5.24 -3.53
C GLY A 20 -8.79 5.08 -4.53
N ILE A 21 -8.83 3.97 -5.28
CA ILE A 21 -9.92 3.66 -6.21
C ILE A 21 -11.26 3.53 -5.47
N VAL A 22 -11.30 2.78 -4.37
CA VAL A 22 -12.52 2.60 -3.56
C VAL A 22 -13.01 3.94 -3.02
N THR A 23 -12.11 4.77 -2.52
CA THR A 23 -12.43 6.10 -1.99
C THR A 23 -13.01 7.00 -3.09
N TYR A 24 -12.42 6.98 -4.29
CA TYR A 24 -12.93 7.71 -5.44
C TYR A 24 -14.33 7.24 -5.85
N LEU A 25 -14.54 5.92 -6.00
CA LEU A 25 -15.85 5.36 -6.36
C LEU A 25 -16.91 5.71 -5.32
N PHE A 26 -16.57 5.67 -4.04
CA PHE A 26 -17.48 6.05 -2.96
C PHE A 26 -17.87 7.53 -3.05
N LEU A 27 -16.89 8.43 -3.22
CA LEU A 27 -17.12 9.88 -3.30
C LEU A 27 -17.85 10.30 -4.59
N ALA A 28 -17.53 9.67 -5.72
CA ALA A 28 -18.02 10.07 -7.04
C ALA A 28 -19.33 9.39 -7.45
N ILE A 29 -19.63 8.19 -6.93
CA ILE A 29 -20.81 7.43 -7.32
C ILE A 29 -21.82 7.33 -6.17
N PHE A 30 -21.37 7.03 -4.95
CA PHE A 30 -22.30 6.73 -3.85
C PHE A 30 -22.93 8.00 -3.26
N ILE A 31 -22.13 9.05 -3.04
CA ILE A 31 -22.59 10.33 -2.46
C ILE A 31 -23.61 11.07 -3.36
N PRO A 32 -23.33 11.33 -4.65
CA PRO A 32 -24.27 12.07 -5.50
C PRO A 32 -25.56 11.30 -5.77
N ASN A 33 -25.51 9.97 -5.92
CA ASN A 33 -26.71 9.17 -6.16
C ASN A 33 -27.61 9.06 -4.91
N GLY A 34 -27.04 9.03 -3.71
CA GLY A 34 -27.81 8.95 -2.46
C GLY A 34 -28.39 10.29 -1.98
N MET A 35 -27.80 11.42 -2.35
CA MET A 35 -28.10 12.75 -1.75
C MET A 35 -28.66 13.79 -2.73
N SER A 36 -28.83 13.44 -4.02
CA SER A 36 -29.36 14.33 -5.06
C SER A 36 -30.83 14.74 -4.86
N GLY A 37 -31.58 14.05 -3.99
CA GLY A 37 -33.00 14.32 -3.75
C GLY A 37 -33.31 15.58 -2.92
N SER A 38 -32.30 16.21 -2.31
CA SER A 38 -32.50 17.31 -1.36
C SER A 38 -31.63 18.53 -1.69
N PRO A 39 -32.21 19.72 -1.90
CA PRO A 39 -31.47 20.94 -2.27
C PRO A 39 -30.49 21.40 -1.17
N LEU A 40 -30.73 21.00 0.07
CA LEU A 40 -29.86 21.29 1.22
C LEU A 40 -28.46 20.64 1.10
N PHE A 41 -28.33 19.55 0.32
CA PHE A 41 -27.07 18.82 0.16
C PHE A 41 -26.36 19.06 -1.19
N GLN A 42 -26.91 19.89 -2.08
CA GLN A 42 -26.28 20.19 -3.38
C GLN A 42 -24.88 20.80 -3.22
N GLY A 43 -24.70 21.67 -2.22
CA GLY A 43 -23.39 22.24 -1.91
C GLY A 43 -22.34 21.20 -1.49
N LEU A 44 -22.74 20.14 -0.79
CA LEU A 44 -21.81 19.05 -0.43
C LEU A 44 -21.45 18.18 -1.64
N VAL A 45 -22.40 17.94 -2.54
CA VAL A 45 -22.18 17.16 -3.76
C VAL A 45 -21.22 17.88 -4.71
N ASP A 46 -21.35 19.19 -4.88
CA ASP A 46 -20.42 19.96 -5.70
C ASP A 46 -19.00 20.01 -5.12
N GLN A 47 -18.89 20.08 -3.79
CA GLN A 47 -17.60 20.01 -3.09
C GLN A 47 -16.99 18.61 -3.20
N SER A 48 -17.78 17.54 -3.05
CA SER A 48 -17.28 16.16 -3.14
C SER A 48 -16.74 15.85 -4.53
N MET A 49 -17.40 16.34 -5.59
CA MET A 49 -16.95 16.14 -6.97
C MET A 49 -15.62 16.83 -7.27
N LYS A 50 -15.35 17.99 -6.65
CA LYS A 50 -14.07 18.71 -6.79
C LYS A 50 -12.95 18.08 -5.96
N ILE A 51 -13.28 17.58 -4.77
CA ILE A 51 -12.32 17.00 -3.82
C ILE A 51 -11.93 15.57 -4.20
N ALA A 52 -12.84 14.78 -4.78
CA ALA A 52 -12.60 13.40 -5.19
C ALA A 52 -11.32 13.19 -6.03
N PRO A 53 -11.05 13.95 -7.12
CA PRO A 53 -9.81 13.78 -7.90
C PRO A 53 -8.55 14.22 -7.14
N LEU A 54 -8.66 15.19 -6.21
CA LEU A 54 -7.53 15.60 -5.37
C LEU A 54 -7.14 14.52 -4.36
N ILE A 55 -8.12 13.89 -3.72
CA ILE A 55 -7.87 12.77 -2.80
C ILE A 55 -7.25 11.61 -3.58
N PHE A 56 -7.80 11.27 -4.75
CA PHE A 56 -7.27 10.18 -5.58
C PHE A 56 -5.82 10.44 -6.03
N SER A 57 -5.50 11.66 -6.46
CA SER A 57 -4.14 12.01 -6.90
C SER A 57 -3.13 11.89 -5.77
N LEU A 58 -3.49 12.28 -4.54
CA LEU A 58 -2.66 12.09 -3.34
C LEU A 58 -2.38 10.61 -3.07
N PHE A 59 -3.40 9.75 -3.11
CA PHE A 59 -3.22 8.30 -2.92
C PHE A 59 -2.33 7.67 -4.00
N CYS A 60 -2.43 8.14 -5.25
CA CYS A 60 -1.55 7.73 -6.34
C CYS A 60 -0.10 8.14 -6.08
N LEU A 61 0.16 9.38 -5.65
CA LEU A 61 1.51 9.85 -5.33
C LEU A 61 2.14 9.04 -4.19
N VAL A 62 1.37 8.77 -3.13
CA VAL A 62 1.83 7.94 -2.01
C VAL A 62 2.15 6.52 -2.47
N SER A 63 1.29 5.93 -3.30
CA SER A 63 1.49 4.60 -3.89
C SER A 63 2.79 4.53 -4.71
N ILE A 64 3.03 5.51 -5.57
CA ILE A 64 4.25 5.59 -6.40
C ILE A 64 5.49 5.73 -5.52
N GLY A 65 5.47 6.64 -4.54
CA GLY A 65 6.58 6.82 -3.61
C GLY A 65 6.92 5.53 -2.86
N TRP A 66 5.89 4.81 -2.39
CA TRP A 66 6.08 3.54 -1.71
C TRP A 66 6.62 2.45 -2.64
N ALA A 67 6.12 2.38 -3.88
CA ALA A 67 6.58 1.45 -4.90
C ALA A 67 8.06 1.69 -5.24
N CYS A 68 8.49 2.95 -5.39
CA CYS A 68 9.88 3.31 -5.61
C CYS A 68 10.79 2.82 -4.46
N ILE A 69 10.36 3.01 -3.20
CA ILE A 69 11.11 2.52 -2.03
C ILE A 69 11.22 0.98 -2.06
N GLN A 70 10.13 0.27 -2.36
CA GLN A 70 10.17 -1.19 -2.44
C GLN A 70 11.06 -1.69 -3.59
N THR A 71 11.01 -1.03 -4.75
CA THR A 71 11.88 -1.32 -5.88
C THR A 71 13.35 -1.09 -5.53
N TYR A 72 13.67 -0.01 -4.82
CA TYR A 72 15.02 0.23 -4.33
C TYR A 72 15.50 -0.87 -3.37
N LYS A 73 14.63 -1.34 -2.45
CA LYS A 73 14.95 -2.47 -1.56
C LYS A 73 15.19 -3.76 -2.34
N TYR A 74 14.37 -4.04 -3.34
CA TYR A 74 14.54 -5.19 -4.22
C TYR A 74 15.88 -5.13 -4.97
N TRP A 75 16.20 -3.98 -5.56
CA TRP A 75 17.46 -3.75 -6.26
C TRP A 75 18.68 -3.91 -5.35
N ARG A 76 18.61 -3.39 -4.11
CA ARG A 76 19.68 -3.55 -3.12
C ARG A 76 19.89 -5.02 -2.74
N TRP A 77 18.81 -5.79 -2.61
CA TRP A 77 18.86 -7.22 -2.35
C TRP A 77 19.44 -8.01 -3.52
N GLU A 78 19.08 -7.66 -4.76
CA GLU A 78 19.62 -8.31 -5.96
C GLU A 78 21.14 -8.11 -6.11
N ARG A 79 21.66 -6.96 -5.66
CA ARG A 79 23.11 -6.70 -5.58
C ARG A 79 23.82 -7.39 -4.41
N GLY A 80 23.11 -8.17 -3.58
CA GLY A 80 23.68 -8.79 -2.38
C GLY A 80 24.03 -7.81 -1.27
N ASN A 81 23.63 -6.54 -1.37
CA ASN A 81 23.94 -5.50 -0.39
C ASN A 81 22.84 -5.35 0.68
N ALA A 82 22.05 -6.40 0.90
CA ALA A 82 20.99 -6.42 1.92
C ALA A 82 21.04 -7.73 2.68
N GLU A 83 20.65 -7.68 3.95
CA GLU A 83 20.48 -8.89 4.75
C GLU A 83 19.41 -9.79 4.11
N CYS A 84 19.71 -11.09 4.08
CA CYS A 84 18.88 -12.11 3.45
C CYS A 84 18.52 -13.19 4.47
N CYS A 85 17.43 -13.92 4.22
CA CYS A 85 17.08 -15.05 5.04
C CYS A 85 18.10 -16.18 4.88
N SER A 86 18.67 -16.69 5.98
CA SER A 86 19.64 -17.79 5.97
C SER A 86 19.09 -19.10 5.40
N SER A 87 17.77 -19.32 5.45
CA SER A 87 17.14 -20.56 4.99
C SER A 87 16.78 -20.56 3.50
N CYS A 88 16.41 -19.41 2.93
CA CYS A 88 15.87 -19.35 1.57
C CYS A 88 16.40 -18.19 0.72
N GLY A 89 17.34 -17.39 1.24
CA GLY A 89 17.93 -16.23 0.57
C GLY A 89 16.99 -15.05 0.32
N GLY A 90 15.73 -15.12 0.76
CA GLY A 90 14.72 -14.09 0.45
C GLY A 90 14.90 -12.79 1.23
N ILE A 91 14.30 -11.71 0.73
CA ILE A 91 14.25 -10.40 1.38
C ILE A 91 13.60 -10.52 2.75
N ILE A 92 14.21 -9.86 3.73
CA ILE A 92 13.70 -9.77 5.09
C ILE A 92 13.19 -8.36 5.41
N THR A 93 12.24 -8.29 6.34
CA THR A 93 11.73 -7.03 6.89
C THR A 93 11.79 -7.09 8.40
N GLN A 94 12.22 -5.99 9.02
CA GLN A 94 12.09 -5.83 10.46
C GLN A 94 10.62 -5.54 10.79
N LYS A 95 10.12 -6.20 11.83
CA LYS A 95 8.80 -6.00 12.42
C LYS A 95 8.98 -5.88 13.93
N PHE A 96 8.09 -5.13 14.57
CA PHE A 96 8.05 -5.03 16.02
C PHE A 96 6.89 -5.88 16.54
N GLY A 97 7.19 -6.78 17.47
CA GLY A 97 6.22 -7.66 18.13
C GLY A 97 6.19 -7.45 19.63
N ARG A 98 5.34 -8.24 20.31
CA ARG A 98 5.16 -8.19 21.78
C ARG A 98 6.47 -8.33 22.57
N TYR A 99 7.43 -9.09 22.04
CA TYR A 99 8.69 -9.43 22.70
C TYR A 99 9.90 -8.69 22.11
N GLY A 100 9.68 -7.65 21.29
CA GLY A 100 10.76 -6.84 20.68
C GLY A 100 10.80 -6.92 19.16
N ALA A 101 11.88 -6.38 18.58
CA ALA A 101 12.11 -6.39 17.15
C ALA A 101 12.45 -7.81 16.67
N TYR A 102 11.78 -8.25 15.60
CA TYR A 102 12.06 -9.51 14.94
C TYR A 102 12.14 -9.31 13.42
N VAL A 103 12.84 -10.22 12.78
CA VAL A 103 13.07 -10.21 11.35
C VAL A 103 12.16 -11.25 10.70
N HIS A 104 11.33 -10.82 9.75
CA HIS A 104 10.39 -11.66 9.04
C HIS A 104 10.82 -11.82 7.57
N CYS A 105 10.94 -13.06 7.09
CA CYS A 105 11.24 -13.32 5.69
C CYS A 105 9.97 -13.22 4.82
N LEU A 106 10.02 -12.38 3.78
CA LEU A 106 8.91 -12.18 2.85
C LEU A 106 8.70 -13.37 1.90
N ALA A 107 9.70 -14.25 1.73
CA ALA A 107 9.63 -15.40 0.82
C ALA A 107 9.10 -16.66 1.51
N CYS A 108 9.72 -17.09 2.62
CA CYS A 108 9.37 -18.33 3.32
C CYS A 108 8.45 -18.11 4.52
N GLY A 109 8.26 -16.87 4.98
CA GLY A 109 7.42 -16.54 6.14
C GLY A 109 8.05 -16.87 7.51
N LYS A 110 9.29 -17.39 7.55
CA LYS A 110 9.99 -17.66 8.81
C LYS A 110 10.35 -16.37 9.53
N ASN A 111 10.25 -16.41 10.86
CA ASN A 111 10.67 -15.33 11.76
C ASN A 111 12.00 -15.70 12.41
N ARG A 112 12.87 -14.71 12.57
CA ARG A 112 14.07 -14.79 13.38
C ARG A 112 14.02 -13.65 14.39
N SER A 113 14.06 -13.97 15.68
CA SER A 113 14.33 -12.96 16.71
C SER A 113 15.77 -12.50 16.58
N ASN A 114 15.99 -11.20 16.71
CA ASN A 114 17.34 -10.66 16.81
C ASN A 114 17.89 -10.92 18.21
#